data_AF-A0A6N2MJ80-F1
#
_entry.id   AF-A0A6N2MJ80-F1
#
_cell.length_a   1.000
_cell.length_b   1.000
_cell.length_c   1.000
_cell.angle_alpha   90.00
_cell.angle_beta   90.00
_cell.angle_gamma   90.00
#
_symmetry.space_group_name_H-M   'P 1'
#
loop_
_entity.id
_entity.type
_entity.pdbx_description
1 polymer ?
#
loop_
_entity_poly.entity_id
_entity_poly.type
_entity_poly.pdbx_seq_one_letter_code
_entity_poly.pdbx_strand_id
1 'polypeptide(L)'
;MIAYTSALYNVSLAGPTLFGPVISNAALIASQSLANGGRKYFVLLIITDGVVTDLQETKDAIVKASDLPLSILIVGVGGADFKEMEMLIKEID
;
A
#
# COMPACT_ATOMS: atom_id res chain seq x y z
N MET A 1 3.31 -11.33 14.95
CA MET A 1 4.05 -12.39 14.22
C MET A 1 3.21 -13.65 13.94
N ILE A 2 2.20 -13.96 14.77
CA ILE A 2 1.31 -15.12 14.57
C ILE A 2 0.47 -15.00 13.29
N ALA A 3 -0.13 -13.82 13.02
CA ALA A 3 -0.99 -13.63 11.85
C ALA A 3 -0.27 -13.87 10.51
N TYR A 4 0.94 -13.32 10.33
CA TYR A 4 1.76 -13.54 9.13
C TYR A 4 2.11 -15.01 8.93
N THR A 5 2.66 -15.67 9.98
CA THR A 5 3.04 -17.08 9.92
C THR A 5 1.84 -17.97 9.66
N SER A 6 0.70 -17.68 10.28
CA SER A 6 -0.56 -18.40 10.03
C SER A 6 -1.01 -18.24 8.59
N ALA A 7 -1.05 -17.01 8.05
CA ALA A 7 -1.46 -16.78 6.67
C ALA A 7 -0.60 -17.56 5.66
N LEU A 8 0.72 -17.59 5.85
CA LEU A 8 1.65 -18.32 4.99
C LEU A 8 1.28 -19.80 4.79
N TYR A 9 0.73 -20.46 5.81
CA TYR A 9 0.36 -21.88 5.73
C TYR A 9 -1.11 -22.11 5.37
N ASN A 10 -1.94 -21.07 5.34
CA ASN A 10 -3.38 -21.17 5.18
C ASN A 10 -3.93 -20.49 3.91
N VAL A 11 -3.06 -19.91 3.07
CA VAL A 11 -3.43 -19.39 1.75
C VAL A 11 -2.51 -19.94 0.67
N SER A 12 -2.99 -19.93 -0.57
CA SER A 12 -2.13 -20.17 -1.73
C SER A 12 -1.58 -18.84 -2.23
N LEU A 13 -0.26 -18.74 -2.37
CA LEU A 13 0.37 -17.57 -2.96
C LEU A 13 -0.03 -17.46 -4.44
N ALA A 14 -0.41 -16.24 -4.86
CA ALA A 14 -0.93 -15.95 -6.18
C ALA A 14 -0.46 -14.57 -6.65
N GLY A 15 -0.84 -14.20 -7.88
CA GLY A 15 -0.66 -12.87 -8.44
C GLY A 15 -1.91 -12.43 -9.22
N PRO A 16 -1.91 -11.23 -9.82
CA PRO A 16 -0.79 -10.26 -9.90
C PRO A 16 -0.54 -9.48 -8.60
N THR A 17 0.51 -8.65 -8.59
CA THR A 17 0.84 -7.75 -7.47
C THR A 17 0.06 -6.44 -7.62
N LEU A 18 -0.92 -6.21 -6.74
CA LEU A 18 -1.81 -5.05 -6.78
C LEU A 18 -1.76 -4.24 -5.50
N PHE A 19 -1.52 -2.92 -5.59
CA PHE A 19 -1.46 -2.05 -4.41
C PHE A 19 -2.74 -1.21 -4.20
N GLY A 20 -3.48 -0.92 -5.26
CA GLY A 20 -4.72 -0.12 -5.20
C GLY A 20 -5.68 -0.55 -4.07
N PRO A 21 -6.01 -1.85 -3.92
CA PRO A 21 -6.95 -2.31 -2.89
C PRO A 21 -6.48 -2.05 -1.45
N VAL A 22 -5.20 -2.29 -1.14
CA VAL A 22 -4.68 -2.13 0.23
C VAL A 22 -4.50 -0.67 0.61
N ILE A 23 -4.11 0.19 -0.33
CA ILE A 23 -4.02 1.64 -0.13
C ILE A 23 -5.43 2.21 0.10
N SER A 24 -6.41 1.83 -0.72
CA SER A 24 -7.80 2.27 -0.58
C SER A 24 -8.39 1.87 0.78
N ASN A 25 -8.07 0.68 1.27
CA ASN A 25 -8.52 0.24 2.59
C ASN A 25 -7.87 1.04 3.74
N ALA A 26 -6.57 1.34 3.65
CA ALA A 26 -5.90 2.19 4.63
C ALA A 26 -6.46 3.61 4.62
N ALA A 27 -6.71 4.17 3.43
CA ALA A 27 -7.38 5.46 3.25
C ALA A 27 -8.78 5.47 3.89
N LEU A 28 -9.57 4.41 3.70
CA LEU A 28 -10.88 4.28 4.33
C LEU A 28 -10.78 4.33 5.88
N ILE A 29 -9.82 3.60 6.46
CA ILE A 29 -9.58 3.61 7.91
C ILE A 29 -9.18 5.01 8.40
N ALA A 30 -8.26 5.68 7.69
CA ALA A 30 -7.82 7.02 8.04
C ALA A 30 -8.96 8.05 7.94
N SER A 31 -9.74 7.99 6.87
CA SER A 31 -10.91 8.85 6.64
C SER A 31 -11.98 8.67 7.71
N GLN A 32 -12.30 7.41 8.07
CA GLN A 32 -13.24 7.12 9.16
C GLN A 32 -12.75 7.63 10.51
N SER A 33 -11.45 7.50 10.80
CA SER A 33 -10.87 8.06 12.02
C SER A 33 -11.04 9.58 12.06
N LEU A 34 -10.77 10.26 10.95
CA LEU A 34 -10.92 11.71 10.85
C LEU A 34 -12.38 12.16 11.00
N ALA A 35 -13.31 11.51 10.29
CA ALA A 35 -14.75 11.82 10.31
C ALA A 35 -15.36 11.67 11.71
N ASN A 36 -14.85 10.73 12.52
CA ASN A 36 -15.29 10.51 13.90
C ASN A 36 -14.57 11.43 14.91
N GLY A 37 -13.87 12.48 14.46
CA GLY A 37 -13.12 13.39 15.33
C GLY A 37 -11.85 12.78 15.92
N GLY A 38 -11.38 11.65 15.39
CA GLY A 38 -10.18 10.97 15.84
C GLY A 38 -8.91 11.72 15.41
N ARG A 39 -8.00 11.93 16.36
CA ARG A 39 -6.67 12.52 16.14
C ARG A 39 -5.61 11.43 16.01
N LYS A 40 -5.75 10.59 14.97
CA LYS A 40 -4.80 9.52 14.67
C LYS A 40 -4.15 9.79 13.33
N TYR A 41 -2.84 9.56 13.27
CA TYR A 41 -2.08 9.52 12.04
C TYR A 41 -1.67 8.07 11.77
N PHE A 42 -1.84 7.63 10.53
CA PHE A 42 -1.62 6.25 10.14
C PHE A 42 -0.35 6.13 9.28
N VAL A 43 0.33 5.00 9.40
CA VAL A 43 1.45 4.64 8.53
C VAL A 43 1.15 3.25 7.97
N LEU A 44 0.94 3.16 6.66
CA LEU A 44 0.81 1.90 5.93
C LEU A 44 2.20 1.46 5.47
N LEU A 45 2.64 0.27 5.90
CA LEU A 45 3.85 -0.37 5.40
C LEU A 45 3.47 -1.51 4.44
N ILE A 46 3.85 -1.38 3.18
CA ILE A 46 3.71 -2.41 2.14
C ILE A 46 5.07 -3.05 1.92
N ILE A 47 5.12 -4.39 1.99
CA ILE A 47 6.34 -5.17 1.71
C ILE A 47 6.04 -6.02 0.46
N THR A 48 6.89 -5.91 -0.56
CA THR A 48 6.73 -6.65 -1.83
C THR A 48 8.07 -7.18 -2.32
N ASP A 49 8.06 -8.28 -3.07
CA ASP A 49 9.24 -8.83 -3.76
C ASP A 49 9.24 -8.55 -5.27
N GLY A 50 8.25 -7.82 -5.78
CA GLY A 50 8.08 -7.56 -7.21
C GLY A 50 7.50 -6.18 -7.52
N VAL A 51 7.33 -5.91 -8.81
CA VAL A 51 6.76 -4.65 -9.31
C VAL A 51 5.23 -4.69 -9.31
N VAL A 52 4.63 -3.50 -9.16
CA VAL A 52 3.18 -3.33 -9.19
C VAL A 52 2.64 -3.52 -10.60
N THR A 53 1.57 -4.30 -10.76
CA THR A 53 0.99 -4.58 -12.08
C THR A 53 -0.03 -3.50 -12.50
N ASP A 54 -0.67 -2.86 -11.53
CA ASP A 54 -1.71 -1.83 -11.69
C ASP A 54 -1.19 -0.42 -11.33
N LEU A 55 -0.18 0.06 -12.07
CA LEU A 55 0.45 1.38 -11.84
C LEU A 55 -0.58 2.52 -11.76
N GLN A 56 -1.55 2.59 -12.68
CA GLN A 56 -2.52 3.69 -12.71
C GLN A 56 -3.48 3.64 -11.52
N GLU A 57 -4.02 2.48 -11.20
CA GLU A 57 -4.96 2.32 -10.07
C GLU A 57 -4.25 2.61 -8.73
N THR A 58 -2.98 2.21 -8.63
CA THR A 58 -2.12 2.53 -7.49
C THR A 58 -1.89 4.03 -7.36
N LYS A 59 -1.57 4.74 -8.46
CA LYS A 59 -1.44 6.19 -8.47
C LYS A 59 -2.73 6.88 -8.01
N ASP A 60 -3.86 6.51 -8.59
CA ASP A 60 -5.16 7.08 -8.25
C ASP A 60 -5.50 6.87 -6.77
N ALA A 61 -5.15 5.71 -6.21
CA ALA A 61 -5.35 5.41 -4.79
C ALA A 61 -4.45 6.27 -3.89
N ILE A 62 -3.18 6.51 -4.28
CA ILE A 62 -2.25 7.38 -3.54
C ILE A 62 -2.75 8.83 -3.56
N VAL A 63 -3.13 9.35 -4.75
CA VAL A 63 -3.65 10.71 -4.90
C VAL A 63 -4.92 10.89 -4.07
N LYS A 64 -5.84 9.93 -4.06
CA LYS A 64 -7.03 10.00 -3.18
C LYS A 64 -6.70 9.97 -1.69
N ALA A 65 -5.59 9.33 -1.32
CA ALA A 65 -5.16 9.21 0.05
C ALA A 65 -4.34 10.41 0.55
N SER A 66 -3.84 11.30 -0.33
CA SER A 66 -2.92 12.38 0.02
C SER A 66 -3.51 13.42 0.99
N ASP A 67 -4.83 13.61 0.95
CA ASP A 67 -5.55 14.54 1.84
C ASP A 67 -5.86 13.95 3.22
N LEU A 68 -5.50 12.69 3.46
CA LEU A 68 -5.77 11.98 4.71
C LEU A 68 -4.55 11.97 5.64
N PRO A 69 -4.75 11.77 6.96
CA PRO A 69 -3.64 11.61 7.90
C PRO A 69 -3.01 10.21 7.77
N LEU A 70 -2.39 9.95 6.61
CA LEU A 70 -1.84 8.65 6.21
C LEU A 70 -0.51 8.85 5.46
N SER A 71 0.55 8.19 5.96
CA SER A 71 1.79 7.95 5.21
C SER A 71 1.81 6.54 4.63
N ILE A 72 2.40 6.37 3.45
CA ILE A 72 2.58 5.06 2.81
C ILE A 72 4.08 4.81 2.61
N LEU A 73 4.57 3.69 3.12
CA LEU A 73 5.94 3.22 2.98
C LEU A 73 5.93 1.92 2.18
N ILE A 74 6.69 1.87 1.08
CA ILE A 74 6.81 0.67 0.24
C ILE A 74 8.25 0.16 0.36
N VAL A 75 8.41 -1.09 0.78
CA VAL A 75 9.70 -1.76 0.94
C VAL A 75 9.77 -2.93 -0.02
N GLY A 76 10.63 -2.78 -1.03
CA GLY A 76 11.02 -3.87 -1.92
C GLY A 76 12.00 -4.83 -1.23
N VAL A 77 11.77 -6.13 -1.31
CA VAL A 77 12.67 -7.18 -0.82
C VAL A 77 13.08 -8.10 -1.97
N GLY A 78 14.19 -8.83 -1.81
CA GLY A 78 14.69 -9.71 -2.85
C GLY A 78 15.48 -8.96 -3.94
N GLY A 79 15.55 -9.57 -5.14
CA GLY A 79 16.43 -9.12 -6.22
C GLY A 79 15.71 -8.58 -7.47
N ALA A 80 14.44 -8.18 -7.35
CA ALA A 80 13.70 -7.60 -8.47
C ALA A 80 14.20 -6.18 -8.85
N ASP A 81 13.98 -5.78 -10.10
CA ASP A 81 14.25 -4.41 -10.56
C ASP A 81 13.07 -3.50 -10.19
N PHE A 82 13.30 -2.57 -9.26
CA PHE A 82 12.26 -1.70 -8.70
C PHE A 82 12.18 -0.31 -9.35
N LYS A 83 12.84 -0.07 -10.48
CA LYS A 83 12.83 1.24 -11.18
C LYS A 83 11.44 1.78 -11.49
N GLU A 84 10.51 0.92 -11.89
CA GLU A 84 9.13 1.35 -12.19
C GLU A 84 8.42 1.90 -10.94
N MET A 85 8.69 1.31 -9.77
CA MET A 85 8.15 1.80 -8.50
C MET A 85 8.78 3.13 -8.08
N GLU A 86 10.08 3.36 -8.36
CA GLU A 86 10.70 4.67 -8.14
C GLU A 86 10.10 5.75 -9.05
N MET A 87 9.81 5.44 -10.31
CA MET A 87 9.16 6.38 -11.22
C MET A 87 7.74 6.71 -10.76
N LEU A 88 7.00 5.73 -10.25
CA LEU A 88 5.66 5.96 -9.71
C LEU A 88 5.66 6.99 -8.58
N ILE A 89 6.66 6.99 -7.70
CA ILE A 89 6.75 7.95 -6.59
C ILE A 89 7.16 9.34 -7.09
N LYS A 90 8.04 9.43 -8.10
CA LYS A 90 8.53 10.72 -8.64
C LYS A 90 7.49 11.47 -9.48
N GLU A 91 6.53 10.78 -10.07
CA GLU A 91 5.48 11.39 -10.91
C GLU A 91 4.27 11.90 -10.11
N ILE A 92 4.26 11.72 -8.78
CA ILE A 92 3.16 12.18 -7.90
C ILE A 92 3.44 13.58 -7.33
N ASP A 93 4.64 14.14 -7.53
CA ASP A 93 5.01 15.53 -7.18
C ASP A 93 4.48 16.58 -8.19
#